data_AF-A0A940T2B9-F1
#
_entry.id   AF-A0A940T2B9-F1
#
_cell.length_a   1.000
_cell.length_b   1.000
_cell.length_c   1.000
_cell.angle_alpha   90.00
_cell.angle_beta   90.00
_cell.angle_gamma   90.00
#
_symmetry.space_group_name_H-M   'P 1'
#
loop_
_entity.id
_entity.type
_entity.pdbx_description
1 polymer ?
#
loop_
_entity_poly.entity_id
_entity_poly.type
_entity_poly.pdbx_seq_one_letter_code
_entity_poly.pdbx_strand_id
1 'polypeptide(L)' 'MSAAELARRAHVTRDTLRAIEHGTGSPKIESLMSVITALGFADHFVSGTDPFKTDSGRALALEVIGKK' A
#
# COMPACT_ATOMS: atom_id res chain seq x y z
N MET A 1 1.43 16.93 -6.38
CA MET A 1 2.44 16.97 -5.29
C MET A 1 3.76 16.47 -5.85
N SER A 2 4.90 17.08 -5.53
CA SER A 2 6.22 16.56 -5.96
C SER A 2 6.70 15.43 -5.05
N ALA A 3 7.60 14.56 -5.51
CA ALA A 3 8.17 13.49 -4.68
C ALA A 3 8.87 14.03 -3.42
N ALA A 4 9.52 15.19 -3.51
CA ALA A 4 10.15 15.84 -2.36
C ALA A 4 9.11 16.37 -1.34
N GLU A 5 7.98 16.90 -1.81
CA GLU A 5 6.87 17.30 -0.94
C GLU A 5 6.20 16.09 -0.28
N LEU A 6 6.00 15.00 -1.03
CA LEU A 6 5.43 13.76 -0.51
C LEU A 6 6.32 13.15 0.58
N ALA A 7 7.62 13.02 0.32
CA ALA A 7 8.57 12.50 1.30
C ALA A 7 8.56 13.33 2.59
N ARG A 8 8.51 14.66 2.48
CA ARG A 8 8.39 15.56 3.64
C ARG A 8 7.08 15.36 4.41
N ARG A 9 5.93 15.32 3.73
CA ARG A 9 4.62 15.10 4.37
C ARG A 9 4.50 13.73 5.02
N ALA A 10 5.11 12.71 4.42
CA ALA A 10 5.11 11.34 4.92
C ALA A 10 6.19 11.09 5.99
N HIS A 11 7.01 12.09 6.33
CA HIS A 11 8.13 11.96 7.27
C HIS A 11 9.12 10.82 6.91
N VAL A 12 9.38 10.64 5.60
CA VAL A 12 10.35 9.66 5.08
C VAL A 12 11.45 10.34 4.28
N THR A 13 12.58 9.66 4.08
CA THR A 13 13.62 10.17 3.18
C THR A 13 13.18 10.02 1.71
N ARG A 14 13.77 10.82 0.82
CA ARG A 14 13.57 10.66 -0.63
C ARG A 14 14.04 9.30 -1.11
N ASP A 15 15.08 8.74 -0.52
CA ASP A 15 15.59 7.41 -0.85
C ASP A 15 14.61 6.31 -0.43
N THR A 16 13.97 6.45 0.73
CA THR A 16 12.90 5.53 1.16
C THR A 16 11.70 5.61 0.22
N LEU A 17 11.25 6.81 -0.16
CA LEU A 17 10.17 6.96 -1.13
C LEU A 17 10.53 6.34 -2.48
N ARG A 18 11.76 6.57 -2.97
CA ARG A 18 12.27 5.96 -4.20
C ARG A 18 12.33 4.43 -4.09
N ALA A 19 12.80 3.91 -2.96
CA ALA A 19 12.86 2.47 -2.70
C ALA A 19 11.47 1.83 -2.77
N ILE A 20 10.45 2.48 -2.21
CA ILE A 20 9.04 2.08 -2.32
C ILE A 20 8.58 2.08 -3.80
N GLU A 21 8.84 3.16 -4.55
CA GLU A 21 8.43 3.27 -5.96
C GLU A 21 9.05 2.20 -6.86
N HIS A 22 10.29 1.80 -6.58
CA HIS A 22 11.04 0.84 -7.39
C HIS A 22 10.93 -0.60 -6.85
N GLY A 23 10.27 -0.81 -5.70
CA GLY A 23 10.22 -2.12 -5.04
C GLY A 23 11.58 -2.65 -4.59
N THR A 24 12.49 -1.76 -4.16
CA THR A 24 13.86 -2.09 -3.74
C THR A 24 14.10 -1.73 -2.27
N GLY A 25 15.22 -2.14 -1.67
CA GLY A 25 15.72 -1.53 -0.43
C GLY A 25 14.94 -1.83 0.86
N SER A 26 14.03 -2.81 0.86
CA SER A 26 13.28 -3.28 2.04
C SER A 26 12.73 -2.17 2.95
N PRO A 27 11.97 -1.19 2.42
CA PRO A 27 11.35 -0.16 3.23
C PRO A 27 10.41 -0.79 4.27
N LYS A 28 10.39 -0.23 5.47
CA LYS A 28 9.46 -0.68 6.52
C LYS A 28 8.03 -0.46 6.06
N ILE A 29 7.13 -1.36 6.47
CA ILE A 29 5.69 -1.22 6.21
C ILE A 29 5.14 0.10 6.76
N GLU A 30 5.66 0.57 7.89
CA GLU A 30 5.34 1.89 8.48
C GLU A 30 5.62 3.05 7.52
N SER A 31 6.74 3.00 6.78
CA SER A 31 7.08 4.00 5.77
C SER A 31 6.09 3.99 4.61
N LEU A 32 5.69 2.80 4.16
CA LEU A 32 4.67 2.66 3.13
C LEU A 32 3.31 3.23 3.58
N MET A 33 2.87 2.90 4.79
CA MET A 33 1.60 3.40 5.34
C MET A 33 1.61 4.92 5.55
N SER A 34 2.76 5.48 5.95
CA SER A 34 2.94 6.93 6.07
C SER A 34 2.81 7.64 4.72
N VAL A 35 3.37 7.05 3.66
CA VAL A 35 3.25 7.57 2.29
C VAL A 35 1.80 7.49 1.79
N ILE A 36 1.10 6.37 2.00
CA ILE A 36 -0.31 6.18 1.62
C ILE A 36 -1.19 7.22 2.34
N THR A 37 -0.94 7.45 3.63
CA THR A 37 -1.67 8.44 4.43
C THR A 37 -1.41 9.86 3.95
N ALA A 38 -0.15 10.22 3.67
CA ALA A 38 0.21 11.54 3.16
C ALA A 38 -0.37 11.84 1.76
N LEU A 39 -0.67 10.80 0.97
CA LEU A 39 -1.39 10.90 -0.30
C LEU A 39 -2.91 11.07 -0.14
N GLY A 40 -3.46 10.86 1.05
CA GLY A 40 -4.91 10.78 1.26
C GLY A 40 -5.54 9.54 0.64
N PHE A 41 -4.76 8.47 0.43
CA PHE A 41 -5.18 7.27 -0.30
C PHE A 41 -5.53 6.08 0.64
N ALA A 42 -5.64 6.33 1.94
CA ALA A 42 -5.88 5.29 2.94
C ALA A 42 -7.18 4.52 2.70
N ASP A 43 -8.27 5.21 2.38
CA ASP A 43 -9.58 4.57 2.16
C ASP A 43 -9.58 3.67 0.91
N HIS A 44 -8.90 4.12 -0.16
CA HIS A 44 -8.72 3.30 -1.36
C HIS A 44 -7.87 2.07 -1.08
N PHE A 45 -6.81 2.21 -0.28
CA PHE A 45 -5.98 1.08 0.13
C PHE A 45 -6.81 0.06 0.93
N VAL A 46 -7.57 0.50 1.93
CA VAL A 46 -8.47 -0.37 2.71
C VAL A 46 -9.49 -1.07 1.82
N SER A 47 -10.14 -0.34 0.90
CA SER A 47 -11.07 -0.96 -0.05
C SER A 47 -10.38 -1.98 -0.96
N GLY A 48 -9.11 -1.80 -1.30
CA GLY A 48 -8.33 -2.75 -2.09
C GLY A 48 -7.98 -4.03 -1.32
N THR A 49 -8.00 -3.98 0.01
CA THR A 49 -7.77 -5.17 0.86
C THR A 49 -9.00 -6.06 1.02
N ASP A 50 -10.19 -5.62 0.59
CA ASP A 50 -11.37 -6.49 0.54
C ASP A 50 -11.18 -7.54 -0.58
N PRO A 51 -11.01 -8.82 -0.23
CA PRO A 51 -10.76 -9.86 -1.23
C PRO A 51 -11.92 -9.97 -2.23
N PHE A 52 -13.15 -9.62 -1.85
CA PHE A 52 -14.30 -9.67 -2.74
C PHE A 52 -14.36 -8.52 -3.75
N LYS A 53 -13.47 -7.52 -3.66
CA LYS A 53 -13.37 -6.45 -4.65
C LYS A 53 -12.52 -6.80 -5.87
N THR A 54 -11.83 -7.94 -5.85
CA THR A 54 -10.99 -8.41 -6.98
C THR A 54 -11.37 -9.84 -7.36
N ASP A 55 -11.18 -10.21 -8.64
CA ASP A 55 -11.48 -11.55 -9.12
C ASP A 55 -10.58 -12.60 -8.46
N SER A 56 -9.27 -12.35 -8.42
CA SER A 56 -8.30 -13.25 -7.78
C SER A 56 -8.53 -13.36 -6.28
N GLY A 57 -8.81 -12.25 -5.60
CA GLY A 57 -9.11 -12.26 -4.16
C GLY A 57 -10.39 -13.03 -3.85
N ARG A 58 -11.44 -12.85 -4.66
CA ARG A 58 -12.71 -13.58 -4.51
C ARG A 58 -12.52 -15.08 -4.75
N ALA A 59 -11.76 -15.47 -5.77
CA ALA A 59 -11.46 -16.87 -6.05
C ALA A 59 -10.76 -17.53 -4.85
N LEU A 60 -9.72 -16.88 -4.30
CA LEU A 60 -9.00 -17.38 -3.13
C LEU A 60 -9.89 -17.43 -1.87
N ALA A 61 -10.71 -16.40 -1.64
CA ALA A 61 -11.61 -16.36 -0.49
C ALA A 61 -12.66 -17.47 -0.54
N LEU A 62 -13.27 -17.72 -1.71
CA LEU A 62 -14.23 -18.81 -1.90
C LEU A 62 -13.59 -20.19 -1.75
N GLU A 63 -12.36 -20.38 -2.23
CA GLU A 63 -11.60 -21.62 -2.02
C GLU A 63 -11.40 -21.91 -0.52
N VAL A 64 -11.01 -20.90 0.26
CA VAL A 64 -10.81 -21.05 1.71
C VAL A 64 -12.13 -21.34 2.44
N ILE A 65 -13.23 -20.69 2.05
CA ILE A 65 -14.54 -20.88 2.67
C ILE A 65 -15.12 -22.27 2.35
N GLY A 66 -14.99 -22.74 1.10
CA GLY A 66 -15.50 -24.04 0.64
C GLY A 66 -14.72 -25.25 1.14
N LYS A 67 -13.61 -25.05 1.88
CA LYS A 67 -12.86 -26.11 2.58
C LYS A 67 -13.47 -26.51 3.94
N LYS A 68 -14.54 -25.84 4.40
CA LYS A 68 -15.32 -26.24 5.57
C LYS A 68 -16.46 -27.17 5.18
#